data_AF-A0A7K1SSD9-F1
#
_entry.id   AF-A0A7K1SSD9-F1
#
_cell.length_a   1.000
_cell.length_b   1.000
_cell.length_c   1.000
_cell.angle_alpha   90.00
_cell.angle_beta   90.00
_cell.angle_gamma   90.00
#
_symmetry.space_group_name_H-M   'P 1'
#
loop_
_entity.id
_entity.type
_entity.pdbx_description
1 polymer ?
#
loop_
_entity_poly.entity_id
_entity_poly.type
_entity_poly.pdbx_seq_one_letter_code
_entity_poly.pdbx_strand_id
1 'polypeptide(L)' 'MESDWVKIYTSTNFFQAELVKQLLTQHEIEVVLMNKRDSAHNTFGQVEVYIHQSNFSQAIEILVLNDINP' A
#
# COMPACT_ATOMS: atom_id res chain seq x y z
N MET A 1 2.98 5.47 21.45
CA MET A 1 3.44 6.11 20.20
C MET A 1 4.42 5.15 19.57
N GLU A 2 3.92 4.15 18.83
CA GLU A 2 4.75 3.27 18.00
C GLU A 2 3.80 2.45 17.11
N SER A 3 3.75 2.85 15.84
CA SER A 3 3.13 2.19 14.68
C SER A 3 1.60 2.07 14.62
N ASP A 4 0.90 3.20 14.51
CA ASP A 4 -0.50 3.24 14.02
C ASP A 4 -0.62 2.83 12.54
N TRP A 5 0.49 2.49 11.89
CA TRP A 5 0.54 2.11 10.49
C TRP A 5 0.48 0.60 10.34
N VAL A 6 -0.44 0.13 9.50
CA VAL A 6 -0.63 -1.27 9.17
C VAL A 6 -0.38 -1.48 7.68
N LYS A 7 0.36 -2.54 7.33
CA LYS A 7 0.54 -2.94 5.94
C LYS A 7 -0.73 -3.58 5.43
N ILE A 8 -1.22 -3.13 4.28
CA ILE A 8 -2.46 -3.63 3.66
C ILE A 8 -2.26 -4.17 2.24
N TYR A 9 -1.12 -3.89 1.62
CA TYR A 9 -0.81 -4.35 0.28
C TYR A 9 0.70 -4.46 0.08
N THR A 10 1.14 -5.42 -0.71
CA THR A 10 2.54 -5.51 -1.15
C THR A 10 2.64 -6.00 -2.59
N SER A 11 3.59 -5.44 -3.33
CA SER A 11 3.87 -5.88 -4.70
C SER A 11 5.34 -5.72 -5.04
N THR A 12 5.86 -6.57 -5.92
CA THR A 12 7.16 -6.36 -6.55
C THR A 12 7.10 -5.26 -7.62
N ASN A 13 5.90 -4.90 -8.09
CA ASN A 13 5.65 -3.86 -9.08
C ASN A 13 5.32 -2.53 -8.39
N PHE A 14 6.21 -1.55 -8.52
CA PHE A 14 6.02 -0.20 -7.96
C PHE A 14 4.78 0.49 -8.52
N PHE A 15 4.45 0.27 -9.80
CA PHE A 15 3.28 0.87 -10.43
C PHE A 15 1.98 0.36 -9.80
N GLN A 16 1.91 -0.92 -9.46
CA GLN A 16 0.73 -1.47 -8.76
C GLN A 16 0.57 -0.84 -7.37
N ALA A 17 1.66 -0.67 -6.61
CA ALA A 17 1.61 -0.01 -5.31
C ALA A 17 1.20 1.47 -5.41
N GLU A 18 1.65 2.19 -6.44
CA GLU A 18 1.20 3.56 -6.73
C GLU A 18 -0.27 3.64 -7.11
N LEU A 19 -0.80 2.69 -7.89
CA LEU A 19 -2.24 2.63 -8.20
C LEU A 19 -3.08 2.46 -6.92
N VAL A 20 -2.66 1.55 -6.04
CA VAL A 20 -3.31 1.36 -4.73
C VAL A 20 -3.28 2.63 -3.90
N LYS A 21 -2.13 3.32 -3.85
CA LYS A 21 -2.01 4.61 -3.17
C LYS A 21 -2.97 5.64 -3.74
N GLN A 22 -3.04 5.79 -5.07
CA GLN A 22 -3.94 6.75 -5.72
C GLN A 22 -5.40 6.45 -5.39
N LEU A 23 -5.81 5.19 -5.53
CA LEU A 23 -7.17 4.74 -5.19
C LEU A 23 -7.54 5.11 -3.75
N LEU A 24 -6.72 4.75 -2.77
CA LEU A 24 -7.02 5.00 -1.36
C LEU A 24 -6.97 6.50 -1.01
N THR A 25 -6.04 7.26 -1.62
CA THR A 25 -5.96 8.72 -1.41
C THR A 25 -7.20 9.44 -1.95
N GLN A 26 -7.83 8.95 -3.03
CA GLN A 26 -9.10 9.49 -3.53
C GLN A 26 -10.26 9.30 -2.55
N HIS A 27 -10.14 8.33 -1.64
CA HIS A 27 -11.07 8.09 -0.54
C HIS A 27 -10.62 8.74 0.78
N GLU A 28 -9.74 9.74 0.72
CA GLU A 28 -9.21 10.50 1.87
C GLU A 28 -8.44 9.64 2.89
N ILE A 29 -7.95 8.47 2.46
CA ILE A 29 -7.09 7.61 3.28
C ILE A 29 -5.64 7.98 3.06
N GLU A 30 -4.95 8.36 4.14
CA GLU A 30 -3.51 8.61 4.09
C GLU A 30 -2.73 7.30 3.88
N VAL A 31 -1.84 7.31 2.89
CA VAL A 31 -1.07 6.15 2.46
C VAL A 31 0.43 6.45 2.43
N VAL A 32 1.21 5.56 3.03
CA VAL A 32 2.67 5.58 2.96
C VAL A 32 3.15 4.40 2.14
N LEU A 33 3.98 4.69 1.12
CA LEU A 33 4.67 3.65 0.37
C LEU A 33 6.07 3.46 0.92
N MET A 34 6.41 2.21 1.22
CA MET A 34 7.75 1.81 1.61
C MET A 34 8.37 1.02 0.46
N ASN A 35 9.25 1.67 -0.30
CA ASN A 35 10.00 1.01 -1.36
C ASN A 35 11.22 0.29 -0.76
N LYS A 36 11.13 -1.03 -0.61
CA LYS A 36 12.23 -1.89 -0.11
C LYS A 36 13.02 -2.54 -1.26
N ARG A 37 12.99 -1.97 -2.47
CA ARG A 37 13.80 -2.46 -3.60
C ARG A 37 15.23 -1.97 -3.46
N ASP A 38 16.17 -2.88 -3.63
CA ASP A 38 17.59 -2.54 -3.70
C ASP A 38 17.87 -1.81 -5.02
N SER A 39 18.39 -0.58 -4.94
CA SER A 39 18.70 0.26 -6.08
C SER A 39 19.91 -0.24 -6.89
N ALA A 40 20.74 -1.13 -6.33
CA ALA A 40 21.97 -1.59 -6.97
C ALA A 40 21.74 -2.57 -8.12
N HIS A 41 20.67 -3.38 -8.06
CA HIS A 41 20.44 -4.44 -9.04
C HIS A 41 19.01 -4.53 -9.59
N ASN A 42 18.09 -3.62 -9.24
CA ASN A 42 16.71 -3.48 -9.78
C ASN A 42 15.81 -4.74 -9.77
N THR A 43 16.29 -5.90 -9.28
CA THR A 43 15.68 -7.22 -9.54
C THR A 43 15.02 -7.83 -8.29
N PHE A 44 15.30 -7.30 -7.10
CA PHE A 44 14.79 -7.87 -5.84
C PHE A 44 14.22 -6.80 -4.90
N GLY A 45 13.14 -7.15 -4.21
CA GLY A 45 12.48 -6.32 -3.19
C GLY A 45 11.00 -6.09 -3.46
N GLN A 46 10.30 -5.62 -2.43
CA GLN A 46 8.87 -5.33 -2.47
C GLN A 46 8.62 -3.84 -2.22
N VAL A 47 7.50 -3.37 -2.72
CA VAL A 47 6.92 -2.10 -2.37
C VAL A 47 5.72 -2.42 -1.50
N GLU A 48 5.69 -1.84 -0.30
CA GLU A 48 4.65 -2.07 0.68
C GLU A 48 3.80 -0.81 0.82
N VAL A 49 2.50 -1.01 0.98
CA VAL A 49 1.51 0.04 1.19
C VAL A 49 1.06 -0.03 2.64
N TYR A 50 1.21 1.08 3.34
CA TYR A 50 0.79 1.25 4.73
C TYR A 50 -0.28 2.32 4.83
N ILE A 51 -1.22 2.13 5.75
CA ILE A 51 -2.24 3.11 6.13
C ILE A 51 -2.36 3.18 7.65
N HIS A 52 -3.02 4.22 8.16
CA HIS A 52 -3.44 4.25 9.55
C HIS A 52 -4.44 3.12 9.87
N GLN A 53 -4.26 2.46 11.01
CA GLN A 53 -5.10 1.35 11.48
C GLN A 53 -6.58 1.74 11.58
N SER A 54 -6.88 3.01 11.88
CA SER A 54 -8.26 3.54 11.92
C SER A 54 -8.99 3.39 10.59
N ASN A 55 -8.26 3.32 9.47
CA ASN A 55 -8.81 3.23 8.12
C ASN A 55 -8.82 1.80 7.58
N PHE A 56 -8.41 0.81 8.37
CA PHE A 56 -8.19 -0.57 7.91
C PHE A 56 -9.43 -1.18 7.24
N SER A 57 -10.58 -1.16 7.92
CA SER A 57 -11.80 -1.76 7.40
C SER A 57 -12.24 -1.13 6.07
N GLN A 58 -12.20 0.20 5.97
CA GLN A 58 -12.58 0.93 4.76
C GLN A 58 -11.60 0.65 3.61
N ALA A 59 -10.30 0.62 3.89
CA ALA A 59 -9.30 0.34 2.87
C ALA A 59 -9.44 -1.07 2.30
N ILE A 60 -9.61 -2.09 3.15
CA ILE A 60 -9.81 -3.46 2.69
C ILE A 60 -11.07 -3.59 1.83
N GLU A 61 -12.17 -2.94 2.22
CA GLU A 61 -13.39 -2.89 1.42
C GLU A 61 -13.12 -2.29 0.02
N ILE A 62 -12.43 -1.14 -0.04
CA ILE A 62 -12.07 -0.50 -1.32
C ILE A 62 -11.20 -1.41 -2.19
N LEU A 63 -10.20 -2.08 -1.61
CA LEU A 63 -9.33 -2.99 -2.38
C LEU A 63 -10.12 -4.16 -2.98
N VAL A 64 -10.97 -4.81 -2.17
CA VAL A 64 -11.80 -5.93 -2.62
C VAL A 64 -12.79 -5.50 -3.69
N LEU A 65 -13.43 -4.34 -3.55
CA LEU A 65 -14.37 -3.80 -4.55
C LEU A 65 -13.71 -3.47 -5.90
N ASN A 66 -12.38 -3.29 -5.93
CA ASN A 66 -11.61 -2.99 -7.12
C ASN A 66 -10.78 -4.20 -7.61
N ASP A 67 -11.10 -5.42 -7.16
CA ASP A 67 -10.39 -6.66 -7.50
C ASP A 67 -8.87 -6.61 -7.21
N ILE A 68 -8.47 -5.82 -6.22
CA ILE A 68 -7.09 -5.74 -5.75
C ILE A 68 -6.92 -6.72 -4.59
N ASN A 69 -6.08 -7.74 -4.79
CA ASN A 69 -5.73 -8.67 -3.72
C ASN A 69 -4.76 -8.00 -2.73
N PRO A 70 -5.15 -7.81 -1.45
CA PRO A 70 -4.30 -7.23 -0.41
C PRO A 70 -3.07 -8.09 -0.07
#